data_AF-A0A7X5N5F5-F1
#
_entry.id   AF-A0A7X5N5F5-F1
#
_cell.length_a   1.000
_cell.length_b   1.000
_cell.length_c   1.000
_cell.angle_alpha   90.00
_cell.angle_beta   90.00
_cell.angle_gamma   90.00
#
_symmetry.space_group_name_H-M   'P 1'
#
loop_
_entity.id
_entity.type
_entity.pdbx_description
1 polymer ?
#
loop_
_entity_poly.entity_id
_entity_poly.type
_entity_poly.pdbx_seq_one_letter_code
_entity_poly.pdbx_strand_id
1 'polypeptide(L)' 'LSAFLRQRKAAGARVFPPGPQIFAAFDATPFEQVKVVILGQDPYHGEGQAHGLCFSVLPGVPVPPSLLNIYKEIQDDL' A
#
# COMPACT_ATOMS: atom_id res chain seq x y z
N LEU A 1 -1.74 -0.51 -19.54
CA LEU A 1 -1.41 -1.04 -18.19
C LEU A 1 -2.29 -2.22 -17.76
N SER A 2 -3.62 -2.11 -17.72
CA SER A 2 -4.50 -3.20 -17.25
C SER A 2 -4.30 -4.54 -17.99
N ALA A 3 -4.20 -4.51 -19.32
CA ALA A 3 -3.93 -5.70 -20.13
C ALA A 3 -2.59 -6.38 -19.76
N PHE A 4 -1.54 -5.59 -19.54
CA PHE A 4 -0.22 -6.09 -19.11
C PHE A 4 -0.30 -6.80 -17.75
N LEU A 5 -0.96 -6.19 -16.76
CA LEU A 5 -1.11 -6.81 -15.44
C LEU A 5 -1.92 -8.11 -15.50
N ARG A 6 -2.99 -8.14 -16.31
CA ARG A 6 -3.78 -9.37 -16.54
C ARG A 6 -2.94 -10.46 -17.19
N GLN A 7 -2.13 -10.12 -18.20
CA GLN A 7 -1.22 -11.06 -18.87
C GLN A 7 -0.17 -11.59 -17.90
N ARG A 8 0.45 -10.73 -17.09
CA ARG A 8 1.44 -11.14 -16.08
C ARG A 8 0.83 -12.09 -15.05
N LYS A 9 -0.37 -11.77 -14.55
CA LYS A 9 -1.10 -12.64 -13.62
C LYS A 9 -1.46 -13.99 -14.26
N ALA A 10 -1.92 -13.99 -15.52
CA ALA A 10 -2.21 -15.22 -16.27
C ALA A 10 -0.97 -16.07 -16.52
N ALA A 11 0.20 -15.44 -16.66
CA ALA A 11 1.51 -16.10 -16.76
C ALA A 11 2.07 -16.57 -15.40
N GLY A 12 1.29 -16.50 -14.31
CA GLY A 12 1.68 -16.98 -12.99
C GLY A 12 2.49 -16.00 -12.14
N ALA A 13 2.68 -14.76 -12.59
CA ALA A 13 3.36 -13.76 -11.77
C ALA A 13 2.53 -13.43 -10.52
N ARG A 14 3.20 -13.39 -9.36
CA ARG A 14 2.61 -12.85 -8.12
C ARG A 14 2.59 -11.33 -8.25
N VAL A 15 1.39 -10.75 -8.20
CA VAL A 15 1.16 -9.31 -8.29
C VAL A 15 0.44 -8.87 -7.02
N PHE A 16 0.98 -7.84 -6.37
CA PHE A 16 0.43 -7.25 -5.15
C PHE A 16 0.09 -5.77 -5.37
N PRO A 17 -0.91 -5.23 -4.66
CA PRO A 17 -1.88 -5.94 -3.81
C PRO A 17 -2.89 -6.75 -4.66
N PRO A 18 -3.80 -7.53 -4.05
CA PRO A 18 -4.93 -8.12 -4.75
C PRO A 18 -5.69 -7.09 -5.59
N GLY A 19 -6.24 -7.54 -6.73
CA GLY A 19 -6.89 -6.66 -7.72
C GLY A 19 -7.90 -5.64 -7.12
N PRO A 20 -8.81 -6.05 -6.22
CA PRO A 20 -9.75 -5.13 -5.57
C PRO A 20 -9.11 -4.05 -4.70
N GLN A 21 -7.87 -4.24 -4.25
CA GLN A 21 -7.17 -3.33 -3.35
C GLN A 21 -6.21 -2.38 -4.10
N ILE A 22 -6.09 -2.48 -5.43
CA ILE A 22 -5.19 -1.61 -6.20
C ILE A 22 -5.53 -0.12 -6.02
N PHE A 23 -6.81 0.21 -5.83
CA PHE A 23 -7.30 1.58 -5.68
C PHE A 23 -7.79 1.91 -4.26
N ALA A 24 -7.43 1.09 -3.25
CA ALA A 24 -7.96 1.24 -1.89
C ALA A 24 -7.71 2.62 -1.28
N ALA A 25 -6.63 3.34 -1.66
CA ALA A 25 -6.39 4.71 -1.23
C ALA A 25 -7.50 5.69 -1.64
N PHE A 26 -8.02 5.55 -2.86
CA PHE A 26 -9.11 6.38 -3.37
C PHE A 26 -10.46 5.98 -2.77
N ASP A 27 -10.66 4.68 -2.51
CA ASP A 27 -11.86 4.19 -1.84
C ASP A 27 -11.92 4.65 -0.38
N ALA A 28 -10.77 4.63 0.32
CA ALA A 28 -10.66 5.01 1.72
C ALA A 28 -10.73 6.53 1.95
N THR A 29 -10.30 7.34 0.96
CA THR A 29 -10.31 8.80 1.06
C THR A 29 -11.00 9.40 -0.17
N PRO A 30 -12.30 9.68 -0.10
CA PRO A 30 -13.03 10.38 -1.16
C PRO A 30 -12.35 11.70 -1.51
N PHE A 31 -12.41 12.11 -2.79
CA PHE A 31 -11.65 13.22 -3.34
C PHE A 31 -11.81 14.53 -2.54
N GLU A 32 -13.04 14.83 -2.12
CA GLU A 32 -13.44 16.04 -1.40
C GLU A 32 -12.99 16.03 0.07
N GLN A 33 -12.55 14.89 0.59
CA GLN A 33 -12.06 14.73 1.95
C GLN A 33 -10.52 14.77 2.04
N VAL A 34 -9.84 14.85 0.90
CA VAL A 34 -8.37 14.89 0.85
C VAL A 34 -7.86 16.19 1.47
N LYS A 35 -6.98 16.08 2.47
CA LYS A 35 -6.29 17.21 3.12
C LYS A 35 -4.77 17.11 3.04
N VAL A 36 -4.24 15.90 3.03
CA VAL A 36 -2.80 15.59 3.02
C VAL A 36 -2.58 14.47 2.03
N VAL A 37 -1.45 14.54 1.30
CA VAL A 37 -1.02 13.49 0.37
C VAL A 37 0.34 12.97 0.83
N ILE A 38 0.41 11.67 1.11
CA ILE A 38 1.67 10.96 1.39
C ILE A 38 1.97 10.07 0.19
N LEU A 39 3.18 10.18 -0.36
CA LEU A 39 3.60 9.43 -1.54
C LEU A 39 4.54 8.29 -1.14
N GLY A 40 4.20 7.07 -1.55
CA GLY A 40 5.11 5.92 -1.54
C GLY A 40 5.72 5.68 -2.93
N GLN A 41 6.60 4.69 -3.03
CA GLN A 41 7.23 4.28 -4.29
C GLN A 41 6.44 3.16 -4.97
N ASP A 42 6.47 1.98 -4.36
CA ASP A 42 5.79 0.76 -4.80
C ASP A 42 5.10 0.05 -3.62
N PRO A 43 4.13 -0.84 -3.87
CA PRO A 43 3.53 -1.65 -2.83
C PRO A 43 4.55 -2.63 -2.23
N TYR A 44 4.42 -2.93 -0.94
CA TYR A 44 5.15 -4.05 -0.34
C TYR A 44 4.93 -5.35 -1.13
N HIS A 45 6.03 -6.08 -1.39
CA HIS A 45 6.04 -7.26 -2.26
C HIS A 45 5.90 -8.59 -1.51
N GLY A 46 5.80 -8.57 -0.18
CA GLY A 46 5.53 -9.76 0.63
C GLY A 46 4.05 -10.13 0.64
N GLU A 47 3.78 -11.43 0.78
CA GLU A 47 2.41 -11.93 0.86
C GLU A 47 1.66 -11.35 2.06
N GLY A 48 0.47 -10.79 1.81
CA GLY A 48 -0.36 -10.18 2.84
C GLY A 48 0.13 -8.82 3.36
N GLN A 49 1.24 -8.29 2.86
CA GLN A 49 1.78 -7.00 3.33
C GLN A 49 1.05 -5.81 2.72
N ALA A 50 1.00 -5.72 1.40
CA ALA A 50 0.37 -4.60 0.70
C ALA A 50 -1.15 -4.77 0.63
N HIS A 51 -1.86 -3.68 0.92
CA HIS A 51 -3.33 -3.62 0.85
C HIS A 51 -3.87 -2.34 0.18
N GLY A 52 -3.02 -1.62 -0.55
CA GLY A 52 -3.43 -0.47 -1.37
C GLY A 52 -3.25 0.91 -0.74
N LEU A 53 -2.67 0.99 0.46
CA LEU A 53 -2.24 2.23 1.11
C LEU A 53 -0.70 2.25 1.24
N CYS A 54 -0.05 3.36 0.89
CA CYS A 54 1.41 3.48 1.01
C CYS A 54 1.86 3.38 2.48
N PHE A 55 3.02 2.77 2.73
CA PHE A 55 3.59 2.49 4.05
C PHE A 55 2.76 1.63 5.01
N SER A 56 1.50 1.37 4.71
CA SER A 56 0.59 0.63 5.58
C SER A 56 0.71 -0.89 5.37
N VAL A 57 0.52 -1.64 6.45
CA VAL A 57 0.39 -3.10 6.48
C VAL A 57 -0.83 -3.51 7.30
N LEU A 58 -1.38 -4.70 7.04
CA LEU A 58 -2.51 -5.23 7.80
C LEU A 58 -2.12 -5.60 9.24
N PRO A 59 -3.08 -5.59 10.20
CA PRO A 59 -2.83 -6.07 11.56
C PRO A 59 -2.25 -7.49 11.57
N GLY A 60 -1.26 -7.72 12.45
CA GLY A 60 -0.55 -9.00 12.55
C GLY A 60 0.63 -9.16 11.58
N VAL A 61 0.80 -8.25 10.61
CA VAL A 61 2.00 -8.19 9.78
C VAL A 61 3.11 -7.43 10.52
N PRO A 62 4.35 -7.95 10.59
CA PRO A 62 5.47 -7.22 11.16
C PRO A 62 5.65 -5.84 10.52
N VAL A 63 5.82 -4.81 11.35
CA VAL A 63 5.95 -3.43 10.88
C VAL A 63 7.24 -3.26 10.07
N PRO A 64 7.17 -2.78 8.82
CA PRO A 64 8.36 -2.57 8.00
C PRO A 64 9.28 -1.47 8.56
N PRO A 65 10.60 -1.50 8.30
CA PRO A 65 11.56 -0.53 8.84
C PRO A 65 11.20 0.93 8.56
N SER A 66 10.70 1.24 7.35
CA SER A 66 10.26 2.59 7.00
C SER A 66 9.09 3.07 7.86
N LEU A 67 8.11 2.20 8.13
CA LEU A 67 6.96 2.54 8.97
C LEU A 67 7.37 2.68 10.45
N LEU A 68 8.33 1.86 10.92
CA LEU A 68 8.91 2.05 12.26
C LEU A 68 9.58 3.42 12.41
N ASN A 69 10.30 3.87 11.38
CA ASN A 69 10.93 5.19 11.41
C ASN A 69 9.88 6.32 11.40
N ILE A 70 8.79 6.17 10.63
CA ILE A 70 7.66 7.11 10.67
C ILE A 70 7.05 7.17 12.08
N TYR A 71 6.84 6.04 12.75
CA TYR A 71 6.32 6.02 14.13
C TYR A 71 7.25 6.69 15.14
N LYS A 72 8.57 6.50 15.02
CA LYS A 72 9.54 7.18 15.87
C LYS A 72 9.48 8.69 15.69
N GLU A 73 9.47 9.16 14.45
CA GLU A 73 9.38 10.60 14.16
C GLU A 73 8.08 11.21 14.69
N ILE A 74 6.95 10.51 14.51
CA ILE A 74 5.65 10.96 15.06
C ILE A 74 5.70 11.04 16.59
N GLN A 75 6.39 10.11 17.25
CA GLN A 75 6.52 10.12 18.72
C GLN A 75 7.47 11.22 19.21
N ASP A 76 8.50 11.55 18.43
CA ASP A 76 9.46 12.60 18.80
C ASP A 76 8.91 14.01 18.54
N ASP A 77 8.01 14.17 17.56
CA ASP A 77 7.42 15.46 17.15
C ASP A 77 6.15 15.86 17.96
N LEU A 78 5.38 14.89 18.48
CA LEU A 78 4.11 15.11 19.19
C LEU A 78 4.23 14.99 20.72
#